data_AF-A0AAU2PXM1-F1
#
_entry.id   AF-A0AAU2PXM1-F1
#
_cell.length_a   1.000
_cell.length_b   1.000
_cell.length_c   1.000
_cell.angle_alpha   90.00
_cell.angle_beta   90.00
_cell.angle_gamma   90.00
#
_symmetry.space_group_name_H-M   'P 1'
#
loop_
_entity.id
_entity.type
_entity.pdbx_description
1 polymer ?
#
loop_
_entity_poly.entity_id
_entity_poly.type
_entity_poly.pdbx_seq_one_letter_code
_entity_poly.pdbx_strand_id
1 'polypeptide(L)'
;MTSRAHYTAELLAEAAARCKDIDEVIARYGVEPFPQRLKQYLMRRFSAYGIDVSHFDRRPYRRHEKPHESLLRNAVAASQSWAETLRRLERPDTAPWRASLRTWVLESGLDTSHFLGQAHNRGKPQRPVRSAEEILVKHEGRRRTRSRLLRRAMHDIGVPERCAECGTPSEWLGAPMTLEVDHINGDWSDDRRENLRLLCPNCHAITSTWCRGGRRNP
;
A
#
# COMPACT_ATOMS: atom_id res chain seq x y z
N MET A 1 33.46 6.08 -22.62
CA MET A 1 32.15 6.57 -23.08
C MET A 1 31.24 5.34 -23.25
N THR A 2 30.49 4.98 -22.21
CA THR A 2 29.58 3.82 -22.25
C THR A 2 28.33 4.24 -23.01
N SER A 3 28.21 3.75 -24.24
CA SER A 3 26.99 3.79 -25.05
C SER A 3 25.80 3.34 -24.20
N ARG A 4 24.90 4.27 -23.84
CA ARG A 4 23.59 3.90 -23.33
C ARG A 4 22.88 3.21 -24.49
N ALA A 5 22.66 1.90 -24.40
CA ALA A 5 21.81 1.19 -25.33
C ALA A 5 20.40 1.81 -25.26
N HIS A 6 20.11 2.73 -26.17
CA HIS A 6 18.77 3.27 -26.32
C HIS A 6 17.93 2.17 -26.96
N TYR A 7 16.86 1.75 -26.28
CA TYR A 7 15.89 0.81 -26.82
C TYR A 7 15.13 1.45 -27.99
N THR A 8 15.76 1.55 -29.17
CA THR A 8 15.19 2.13 -30.39
C THR A 8 14.08 1.24 -30.95
N ALA A 9 13.29 1.76 -31.88
CA ALA A 9 12.20 1.00 -32.50
C ALA A 9 12.75 -0.22 -33.26
N GLU A 10 13.88 -0.06 -33.95
CA GLU A 10 14.55 -1.11 -34.72
C GLU A 10 15.06 -2.22 -33.80
N LEU A 11 15.73 -1.84 -32.70
CA LEU A 11 16.25 -2.79 -31.72
C LEU A 11 15.12 -3.59 -31.07
N LEU A 12 14.01 -2.94 -30.75
CA LEU A 12 12.84 -3.61 -30.16
C LEU A 12 12.13 -4.50 -31.19
N ALA A 13 11.99 -4.08 -32.45
CA ALA A 13 11.40 -4.91 -33.49
C ALA A 13 12.22 -6.19 -33.73
N GLU A 14 13.55 -6.05 -33.76
CA GLU A 14 14.48 -7.19 -33.84
C GLU A 14 14.35 -8.10 -32.60
N ALA A 15 14.27 -7.52 -31.41
CA ALA A 15 14.08 -8.26 -30.17
C ALA A 15 12.74 -9.01 -30.12
N ALA A 16 11.65 -8.41 -30.62
CA ALA A 16 10.34 -9.07 -30.75
C ALA A 16 10.40 -10.29 -31.68
N ALA A 17 11.14 -10.20 -32.79
CA ALA A 17 11.27 -11.29 -33.74
C ALA A 17 12.17 -12.44 -33.24
N ARG A 18 13.18 -12.15 -32.41
CA ARG A 18 14.23 -13.11 -32.02
C ARG A 18 14.11 -13.67 -30.60
N CYS A 19 13.25 -13.09 -29.76
CA CYS A 19 13.02 -13.54 -28.40
C CYS A 19 11.62 -14.15 -28.29
N LYS A 20 11.51 -15.20 -27.47
CA LYS A 20 10.21 -15.84 -27.20
C LYS A 20 9.53 -15.30 -25.95
N ASP A 21 10.27 -14.60 -25.10
CA ASP A 21 9.75 -13.97 -23.89
C ASP A 21 10.54 -12.69 -23.54
N ILE A 22 9.98 -11.90 -22.62
CA ILE A 22 10.58 -10.63 -22.19
C ILE A 22 11.88 -10.84 -21.38
N ASP A 23 12.05 -12.00 -20.74
CA ASP A 23 13.24 -12.29 -19.96
C ASP A 23 14.45 -12.53 -20.90
N GLU A 24 14.22 -13.16 -22.06
CA GLU A 24 15.22 -13.28 -23.14
C GLU A 24 15.58 -11.93 -23.75
N VAL A 25 14.61 -11.03 -23.94
CA VAL A 25 14.88 -9.64 -24.38
C VAL A 25 15.80 -8.94 -23.38
N ILE A 26 15.52 -9.07 -22.08
CA ILE A 26 16.33 -8.48 -21.01
C ILE A 26 17.74 -9.11 -20.98
N ALA A 27 17.84 -10.43 -21.06
CA ALA A 27 19.12 -11.14 -21.00
C ALA A 27 20.01 -10.83 -22.22
N ARG A 28 19.42 -10.65 -23.41
CA ARG A 28 20.16 -10.46 -24.66
C ARG A 28 20.46 -8.99 -24.97
N TYR A 29 19.55 -8.08 -24.65
CA TYR A 29 19.62 -6.67 -25.05
C TYR A 29 19.67 -5.70 -23.86
N GLY A 30 19.53 -6.19 -22.63
CA GLY A 30 19.60 -5.38 -21.42
C GLY A 30 21.03 -5.23 -20.91
N VAL A 31 21.51 -4.00 -20.83
CA VAL A 31 22.64 -3.64 -19.95
C VAL A 31 22.07 -2.82 -18.79
N GLU A 32 22.32 -3.26 -17.57
CA GLU A 32 21.86 -2.67 -16.29
C GLU A 32 22.33 -1.21 -16.07
N PRO A 33 21.68 -0.40 -15.20
CA PRO A 33 20.82 -0.83 -14.08
C PRO A 33 19.38 -0.30 -14.11
N PHE A 34 18.40 -1.15 -13.74
CA PHE A 34 17.17 -0.84 -12.96
C PHE A 34 16.27 -2.10 -12.94
N PRO A 35 16.52 -3.07 -12.03
CA PRO A 35 15.96 -4.41 -12.15
C PRO A 35 14.45 -4.52 -11.84
N GLN A 36 13.83 -3.50 -11.24
CA GLN A 36 12.47 -3.64 -10.71
C GLN A 36 11.36 -3.20 -11.68
N ARG A 37 11.68 -2.40 -12.72
CA ARG A 37 10.66 -1.85 -13.65
C ARG A 37 11.02 -1.98 -15.13
N LEU A 38 12.16 -2.58 -15.47
CA LEU A 38 12.62 -2.74 -16.85
C LEU A 38 11.59 -3.48 -17.72
N LYS A 39 11.01 -4.56 -17.22
CA LYS A 39 9.94 -5.31 -17.91
C LYS A 39 8.76 -4.41 -18.27
N GLN A 40 8.27 -3.60 -17.33
CA GLN A 40 7.15 -2.69 -17.57
C GLN A 40 7.51 -1.60 -18.57
N TYR A 41 8.73 -1.07 -18.49
CA TYR A 41 9.24 -0.08 -19.42
C TYR A 41 9.30 -0.63 -20.85
N LEU A 42 9.88 -1.81 -21.05
CA LEU A 42 9.97 -2.46 -22.37
C LEU A 42 8.59 -2.74 -22.95
N MET A 43 7.64 -3.28 -22.15
CA MET A 43 6.26 -3.52 -22.61
C MET A 43 5.56 -2.23 -23.07
N ARG A 44 5.77 -1.11 -22.37
CA ARG A 44 5.25 0.20 -22.80
C ARG A 44 5.89 0.67 -24.10
N ARG A 45 7.19 0.40 -24.30
CA ARG A 45 7.92 0.77 -25.51
C ARG A 45 7.48 -0.06 -26.73
N PHE A 46 7.29 -1.37 -26.58
CA PHE A 46 6.70 -2.22 -27.62
C PHE A 46 5.34 -1.67 -28.06
N SER A 47 4.46 -1.36 -27.09
CA SER A 47 3.15 -0.78 -27.38
C SER A 47 3.24 0.60 -28.04
N ALA A 48 4.13 1.48 -27.57
CA ALA A 48 4.31 2.82 -28.13
C ALA A 48 4.81 2.80 -29.58
N TYR A 49 5.59 1.78 -29.96
CA TYR A 49 6.08 1.57 -31.32
C TYR A 49 5.16 0.68 -32.18
N GLY A 50 4.03 0.22 -31.65
CA GLY A 50 3.11 -0.65 -32.38
C GLY A 50 3.69 -2.03 -32.73
N ILE A 51 4.70 -2.49 -31.99
CA ILE A 51 5.35 -3.78 -32.22
C ILE A 51 4.53 -4.86 -31.52
N ASP A 52 4.07 -5.85 -32.28
CA ASP A 52 3.36 -6.99 -31.71
C ASP A 52 4.30 -7.91 -30.92
N VAL A 53 3.91 -8.17 -29.67
CA VAL A 53 4.60 -9.07 -28.73
C VAL A 53 3.59 -10.01 -28.07
N SER A 54 2.45 -10.26 -28.73
CA SER A 54 1.41 -11.17 -28.27
C SER A 54 1.92 -12.61 -28.12
N HIS A 55 2.91 -13.00 -28.92
CA HIS A 55 3.59 -14.30 -28.89
C HIS A 55 4.60 -14.44 -27.76
N PHE A 56 4.98 -13.34 -27.08
CA PHE A 56 5.86 -13.46 -25.93
C PHE A 56 5.16 -14.33 -24.89
N ASP A 57 5.79 -15.46 -24.55
CA ASP A 57 5.35 -16.35 -23.50
C ASP A 57 5.26 -15.51 -22.24
N ARG A 58 4.04 -15.05 -21.95
CA ARG A 58 3.69 -14.53 -20.64
C ARG A 58 3.86 -15.74 -19.77
N ARG A 59 5.06 -15.95 -19.19
CA ARG A 59 5.33 -17.02 -18.22
C ARG A 59 4.05 -17.18 -17.43
N PRO A 60 3.26 -18.23 -17.67
CA PRO A 60 1.98 -18.32 -17.01
C PRO A 60 2.36 -18.32 -15.55
N TYR A 61 1.78 -17.38 -14.79
CA TYR A 61 1.86 -17.42 -13.34
C TYR A 61 1.58 -18.87 -12.99
N ARG A 62 2.59 -19.61 -12.48
CA ARG A 62 2.49 -21.08 -12.36
C ARG A 62 1.19 -21.35 -11.64
N ARG A 63 0.16 -21.84 -12.36
CA ARG A 63 -1.13 -22.10 -11.75
C ARG A 63 -0.85 -23.18 -10.73
N HIS A 64 -1.25 -22.93 -9.49
CA HIS A 64 -1.15 -23.97 -8.48
C HIS A 64 -1.90 -25.20 -8.99
N GLU A 65 -1.30 -26.37 -8.80
CA GLU A 65 -1.93 -27.62 -9.20
C GLU A 65 -3.15 -27.86 -8.31
N LYS A 66 -4.31 -28.07 -8.95
CA LYS A 66 -5.56 -28.34 -8.27
C LYS A 66 -5.46 -29.69 -7.56
N PRO A 67 -5.68 -29.77 -6.24
CA PRO A 67 -5.74 -31.03 -5.52
C PRO A 67 -6.83 -31.95 -6.08
N HIS A 68 -6.69 -33.26 -5.85
CA HIS A 68 -7.72 -34.24 -6.19
C HIS A 68 -9.08 -33.84 -5.58
N GLU A 69 -10.17 -34.05 -6.32
CA GLU A 69 -11.49 -33.53 -5.94
C GLU A 69 -11.94 -34.02 -4.55
N SER A 70 -11.73 -35.30 -4.25
CA SER A 70 -12.07 -35.87 -2.94
C SER A 70 -11.31 -35.22 -1.79
N LEU A 71 -10.01 -34.91 -2.00
CA LEU A 71 -9.18 -34.25 -1.01
C LEU A 71 -9.66 -32.81 -0.79
N LEU A 72 -9.96 -32.08 -1.86
CA LEU A 72 -10.50 -30.73 -1.78
C LEU A 72 -11.85 -30.69 -1.04
N ARG A 73 -12.77 -31.59 -1.38
CA ARG A 73 -14.08 -31.71 -0.73
C ARG A 73 -13.95 -31.98 0.76
N ASN A 74 -13.11 -32.95 1.14
CA ASN A 74 -12.86 -33.29 2.54
C ASN A 74 -12.23 -32.13 3.30
N ALA A 75 -11.25 -31.44 2.70
CA ALA A 75 -10.60 -30.29 3.32
C ALA A 75 -11.58 -29.13 3.55
N VAL A 76 -12.47 -28.84 2.59
CA VAL A 76 -13.50 -27.79 2.72
C VAL A 76 -14.53 -28.16 3.78
N ALA A 77 -15.07 -29.38 3.75
CA ALA A 77 -16.06 -29.84 4.72
C ALA A 77 -15.53 -29.83 6.16
N ALA A 78 -14.26 -30.18 6.35
CA ALA A 78 -13.62 -30.22 7.67
C ALA A 78 -13.07 -28.87 8.16
N SER A 79 -13.21 -27.79 7.39
CA SER A 79 -12.67 -26.47 7.72
C SER A 79 -13.76 -25.45 8.03
N GLN A 80 -13.40 -24.45 8.84
CA GLN A 80 -14.25 -23.27 9.09
C GLN A 80 -13.66 -21.98 8.49
N SER A 81 -12.56 -22.08 7.74
CA SER A 81 -11.95 -20.93 7.06
C SER A 81 -11.04 -21.35 5.91
N TRP A 82 -10.81 -20.42 4.96
CA TRP A 82 -9.84 -20.60 3.86
C TRP A 82 -8.44 -20.96 4.35
N ALA A 83 -7.98 -20.34 5.45
CA ALA A 83 -6.66 -20.59 6.01
C ALA A 83 -6.54 -22.01 6.57
N GLU A 84 -7.59 -22.51 7.23
CA GLU A 84 -7.64 -23.89 7.71
C GLU A 84 -7.68 -24.90 6.56
N THR A 85 -8.45 -24.60 5.51
CA THR A 85 -8.49 -25.45 4.31
C THR A 85 -7.13 -25.54 3.65
N LEU A 86 -6.40 -24.42 3.51
CA LEU A 86 -5.03 -24.44 2.99
C LEU A 86 -4.08 -25.25 3.89
N ARG A 87 -4.19 -25.15 5.22
CA ARG A 87 -3.40 -25.98 6.15
C ARG A 87 -3.68 -27.47 5.97
N ARG A 88 -4.96 -27.87 5.84
CA ARG A 88 -5.35 -29.28 5.60
C ARG A 88 -4.89 -29.81 4.25
N LEU A 89 -4.75 -28.93 3.26
CA LEU A 89 -4.18 -29.26 1.95
C LEU A 89 -2.64 -29.18 1.93
N GLU A 90 -2.01 -28.92 3.08
CA GLU A 90 -0.55 -28.74 3.21
C GLU A 90 -0.01 -27.64 2.29
N ARG A 91 -0.79 -26.57 2.12
CA ARG A 91 -0.46 -25.40 1.30
C ARG A 91 -0.27 -24.15 2.17
N PRO A 92 0.62 -23.22 1.78
CA PRO A 92 0.85 -22.02 2.55
C PRO A 92 -0.32 -21.03 2.40
N ASP A 93 -0.60 -20.32 3.49
CA ASP A 93 -1.68 -19.33 3.54
C ASP A 93 -1.24 -17.98 2.96
N THR A 94 -1.14 -17.89 1.63
CA THR A 94 -0.79 -16.65 0.90
C THR A 94 -1.87 -16.23 -0.07
N ALA A 95 -1.82 -14.97 -0.54
CA ALA A 95 -2.83 -14.43 -1.45
C ALA A 95 -3.00 -15.23 -2.77
N PRO A 96 -1.92 -15.67 -3.46
CA PRO A 96 -2.05 -16.52 -4.65
C PRO A 96 -2.69 -17.88 -4.38
N TRP A 97 -2.36 -18.52 -3.25
CA TRP A 97 -2.96 -19.80 -2.84
C TRP A 97 -4.43 -19.65 -2.46
N ARG A 98 -4.81 -18.58 -1.74
CA ARG A 98 -6.21 -18.27 -1.44
C ARG A 98 -7.03 -18.01 -2.71
N ALA A 99 -6.45 -17.32 -3.70
CA ALA A 99 -7.11 -17.08 -4.98
C ALA A 99 -7.35 -18.41 -5.72
N SER A 100 -6.34 -19.26 -5.81
CA SER A 100 -6.44 -20.57 -6.47
C SER A 100 -7.45 -21.48 -5.78
N LEU A 101 -7.44 -21.53 -4.44
CA LEU A 101 -8.41 -22.30 -3.67
C LEU A 101 -9.86 -21.87 -3.91
N ARG A 102 -10.12 -20.55 -3.98
CA ARG A 102 -11.47 -20.04 -4.31
C ARG A 102 -11.91 -20.47 -5.70
N THR A 103 -11.01 -20.41 -6.69
CA THR A 103 -11.28 -20.90 -8.04
C THR A 103 -11.63 -22.39 -8.02
N TRP A 104 -10.85 -23.22 -7.33
CA TRP A 104 -11.11 -24.65 -7.26
C TRP A 104 -12.42 -25.01 -6.58
N VAL A 105 -12.76 -24.31 -5.49
CA VAL A 105 -14.03 -24.48 -4.77
C VAL A 105 -15.22 -24.12 -5.66
N LEU A 106 -15.14 -22.99 -6.38
CA LEU A 106 -16.17 -22.54 -7.31
C LEU A 106 -16.37 -23.53 -8.47
N GLU A 107 -15.28 -23.94 -9.12
CA GLU A 107 -15.30 -24.91 -10.22
C GLU A 107 -15.85 -26.27 -9.80
N SER A 108 -15.66 -26.66 -8.54
CA SER A 108 -16.10 -27.96 -8.01
C SER A 108 -17.47 -27.88 -7.32
N GLY A 109 -18.12 -26.71 -7.34
CA GLY A 109 -19.45 -26.50 -6.75
C GLY A 109 -19.52 -26.80 -5.24
N LEU A 110 -18.43 -26.58 -4.51
CA LEU A 110 -18.36 -26.89 -3.07
C LEU A 110 -18.96 -25.75 -2.24
N ASP A 111 -19.80 -26.10 -1.26
CA ASP A 111 -20.35 -25.12 -0.33
C ASP A 111 -19.29 -24.65 0.69
N THR A 112 -19.25 -23.34 0.91
CA THR A 112 -18.41 -22.70 1.94
C THR A 112 -19.21 -21.77 2.85
N SER A 113 -20.54 -21.89 2.85
CA SER A 113 -21.43 -21.06 3.67
C SER A 113 -21.15 -21.18 5.17
N HIS A 114 -20.64 -22.34 5.61
CA HIS A 114 -20.23 -22.63 6.98
C HIS A 114 -18.89 -21.99 7.39
N PHE A 115 -18.15 -21.38 6.46
CA PHE A 115 -16.88 -20.72 6.80
C PHE A 115 -17.14 -19.47 7.67
N LEU A 116 -16.62 -19.48 8.89
CA LEU A 116 -16.87 -18.46 9.89
C LEU A 116 -16.10 -17.15 9.64
N GLY A 117 -15.05 -17.12 8.81
CA GLY A 117 -14.39 -15.88 8.37
C GLY A 117 -14.17 -14.81 9.46
N GLN A 118 -14.67 -13.58 9.22
CA GLN A 118 -14.63 -12.46 10.17
C GLN A 118 -15.72 -12.53 11.27
N ALA A 119 -16.42 -13.66 11.43
CA ALA A 119 -17.48 -13.82 12.42
C ALA A 119 -16.99 -13.63 13.86
N HIS A 120 -15.69 -13.76 14.13
CA HIS A 120 -15.13 -13.41 15.44
C HIS A 120 -15.38 -11.94 15.83
N ASN A 121 -15.68 -11.04 14.88
CA ASN A 121 -16.08 -9.65 15.13
C ASN A 121 -17.57 -9.39 14.87
N ARG A 122 -18.32 -10.37 14.34
CA ARG A 122 -19.75 -10.20 14.05
C ARG A 122 -20.53 -10.11 15.36
N GLY A 123 -21.23 -9.00 15.57
CA GLY A 123 -21.96 -8.73 16.81
C GLY A 123 -21.11 -8.21 17.97
N LYS A 124 -19.77 -8.14 17.82
CA LYS A 124 -18.97 -7.42 18.82
C LYS A 124 -19.18 -5.92 18.63
N PRO A 125 -19.43 -5.15 19.70
CA PRO A 125 -19.47 -3.70 19.59
C PRO A 125 -18.14 -3.24 19.01
N GLN A 126 -18.19 -2.34 18.02
CA GLN A 126 -16.97 -1.64 17.62
C GLN A 126 -16.39 -0.98 18.87
N ARG A 127 -15.07 -1.08 19.05
CA ARG A 127 -14.42 -0.37 20.15
C ARG A 127 -14.81 1.11 20.03
N PRO A 128 -15.29 1.74 21.11
CA PRO A 128 -15.70 3.14 21.04
C PRO A 128 -14.52 3.97 20.53
N VAL A 129 -14.81 4.84 19.58
CA VAL A 129 -13.81 5.76 19.05
C VAL A 129 -13.42 6.68 20.20
N ARG A 130 -12.11 6.75 20.51
CA ARG A 130 -11.61 7.64 21.56
C ARG A 130 -12.09 9.07 21.32
N SER A 131 -12.58 9.73 22.36
CA SER A 131 -13.08 11.11 22.26
C SER A 131 -11.93 12.11 22.05
N ALA A 132 -12.26 13.37 21.75
CA ALA A 132 -11.25 14.42 21.66
C ALA A 132 -10.60 14.69 23.02
N GLU A 133 -11.39 14.65 24.10
CA GLU A 133 -10.95 14.83 25.48
C GLU A 133 -9.98 13.74 25.92
N GLU A 134 -10.16 12.51 25.45
CA GLU A 134 -9.22 11.41 25.73
C GLU A 134 -7.92 11.50 24.92
N ILE A 135 -7.92 12.24 23.81
CA ILE A 135 -6.78 12.37 22.90
C ILE A 135 -5.94 13.61 23.21
N LEU A 136 -6.60 14.73 23.46
CA LEU A 136 -5.97 16.04 23.62
C LEU A 136 -5.48 16.25 25.06
N VAL A 137 -4.60 15.35 25.50
CA VAL A 137 -4.05 15.30 26.85
C VAL A 137 -2.53 15.27 26.82
N LYS A 138 -1.91 15.71 27.91
CA LYS A 138 -0.50 15.41 28.13
C LYS A 138 -0.37 13.97 28.60
N HIS A 139 0.52 13.19 28.01
CA HIS A 139 0.66 11.78 28.32
C HIS A 139 2.12 11.36 28.54
N GLU A 140 2.35 10.29 29.28
CA GLU A 140 3.69 9.71 29.51
C GLU A 140 3.95 8.48 28.61
N GLY A 141 3.14 8.31 27.55
CA GLY A 141 3.23 7.16 26.65
C GLY A 141 4.59 7.09 25.94
N ARG A 142 5.05 5.87 25.64
CA ARG A 142 6.33 5.63 24.92
C ARG A 142 6.28 5.97 23.41
N ARG A 143 5.10 6.27 22.88
CA ARG A 143 4.87 6.50 21.45
C ARG A 143 4.05 7.75 21.25
N ARG A 144 4.43 8.55 20.26
CA ARG A 144 3.71 9.74 19.84
C ARG A 144 2.30 9.38 19.34
N THR A 145 1.32 10.19 19.71
CA THR A 145 -0.01 10.13 19.12
C THR A 145 0.06 10.37 17.62
N ARG A 146 -0.60 9.53 16.83
CA ARG A 146 -0.58 9.65 15.36
C ARG A 146 -1.24 10.97 14.95
N SER A 147 -0.63 11.73 14.06
CA SER A 147 -1.14 13.05 13.63
C SER A 147 -2.57 13.00 13.08
N ARG A 148 -3.00 11.89 12.47
CA ARG A 148 -4.39 11.72 12.01
C ARG A 148 -5.40 11.71 13.17
N LEU A 149 -5.02 11.20 14.34
CA LEU A 149 -5.87 11.21 15.54
C LEU A 149 -5.95 12.62 16.13
N LEU A 150 -4.82 13.32 16.19
CA LEU A 150 -4.78 14.71 16.66
C LEU A 150 -5.60 15.63 15.75
N ARG A 151 -5.43 15.55 14.43
CA ARG A 151 -6.24 16.33 13.48
C ARG A 151 -7.73 16.08 13.64
N ARG A 152 -8.12 14.81 13.79
CA ARG A 152 -9.52 14.46 14.03
C ARG A 152 -10.02 15.06 15.34
N ALA A 153 -9.29 14.86 16.44
CA ALA A 153 -9.69 15.40 17.74
C ALA A 153 -9.78 16.93 17.75
N MET A 154 -8.86 17.63 17.07
CA MET A 154 -8.91 19.08 16.88
C MET A 154 -10.13 19.51 16.07
N HIS A 155 -10.45 18.79 14.99
CA HIS A 155 -11.67 19.03 14.21
C HIS A 155 -12.93 18.81 15.05
N ASP A 156 -12.97 17.73 15.85
CA ASP A 156 -14.12 17.37 16.70
C ASP A 156 -14.48 18.48 17.71
N ILE A 157 -13.48 19.26 18.17
CA ILE A 157 -13.69 20.42 19.08
C ILE A 157 -13.76 21.77 18.33
N GLY A 158 -13.91 21.75 17.01
CA GLY A 158 -14.13 22.96 16.20
C GLY A 158 -12.89 23.76 15.85
N VAL A 159 -11.69 23.17 15.87
CA VAL A 159 -10.51 23.86 15.34
C VAL A 159 -10.64 24.04 13.83
N PRO A 160 -10.53 25.28 13.31
CA PRO A 160 -10.62 25.51 11.88
C PRO A 160 -9.52 24.81 11.09
N GLU A 161 -9.87 24.25 9.94
CA GLU A 161 -8.94 23.56 9.04
C GLU A 161 -8.17 24.56 8.15
N ARG A 162 -7.43 25.46 8.79
CA ARG A 162 -6.54 26.45 8.15
C ARG A 162 -5.23 26.57 8.91
N CYS A 163 -4.20 27.05 8.24
CA CYS A 163 -2.93 27.37 8.87
C CYS A 163 -3.13 28.43 9.96
N ALA A 164 -2.66 28.15 11.17
CA ALA A 164 -2.76 29.07 12.30
C ALA A 164 -1.88 30.32 12.16
N GLU A 165 -0.85 30.28 11.29
CA GLU A 165 0.08 31.39 11.05
C GLU A 165 -0.37 32.26 9.88
N CYS A 166 -0.48 31.67 8.68
CA CYS A 166 -0.76 32.44 7.45
C CYS A 166 -2.21 32.35 6.97
N GLY A 167 -3.07 31.57 7.65
CA GLY A 167 -4.48 31.42 7.27
C GLY A 167 -4.75 30.57 6.03
N THR A 168 -3.73 30.01 5.36
CA THR A 168 -3.90 29.15 4.17
C THR A 168 -4.85 27.97 4.48
N PRO A 169 -5.86 27.71 3.64
CA PRO A 169 -6.81 26.61 3.85
C PRO A 169 -6.15 25.23 3.62
N SER A 170 -6.89 24.16 3.88
CA SER A 170 -6.53 22.78 3.49
C SER A 170 -6.63 22.50 1.98
N GLU A 171 -6.42 23.53 1.15
CA GLU A 171 -6.41 23.47 -0.30
C GLU A 171 -5.24 24.28 -0.86
N TRP A 172 -4.57 23.74 -1.88
CA TRP A 172 -3.48 24.38 -2.60
C TRP A 172 -3.69 24.18 -4.10
N LEU A 173 -3.81 25.28 -4.86
CA LEU A 173 -4.04 25.25 -6.31
C LEU A 173 -5.25 24.39 -6.72
N GLY A 174 -6.34 24.42 -5.94
CA GLY A 174 -7.55 23.61 -6.20
C GLY A 174 -7.42 22.14 -5.81
N ALA A 175 -6.31 21.71 -5.22
CA ALA A 175 -6.10 20.34 -4.74
C ALA A 175 -6.06 20.27 -3.20
N PRO A 176 -6.60 19.22 -2.58
CA PRO A 176 -6.54 19.05 -1.14
C PRO A 176 -5.09 19.01 -0.61
N MET A 177 -4.81 19.79 0.43
CA MET A 177 -3.53 19.86 1.11
C MET A 177 -3.73 19.50 2.58
N THR A 178 -2.95 18.53 3.07
CA THR A 178 -2.96 18.19 4.49
C THR A 178 -2.17 19.24 5.28
N LEU A 179 -2.84 19.91 6.21
CA LEU A 179 -2.15 20.72 7.22
C LEU A 179 -1.44 19.82 8.23
N GLU A 180 -0.25 20.24 8.64
CA GLU A 180 0.62 19.54 9.57
C GLU A 180 0.28 19.92 11.01
N VAL A 181 0.34 18.94 11.92
CA VAL A 181 0.15 19.19 13.35
C VAL A 181 1.48 19.57 13.95
N ASP A 182 1.57 20.79 14.45
CA ASP A 182 2.73 21.31 15.18
C ASP A 182 2.42 21.41 16.68
N HIS A 183 3.42 21.04 17.47
CA HIS A 183 3.42 21.21 18.92
C HIS A 183 4.20 22.48 19.22
N ILE A 184 3.55 23.50 19.79
CA ILE A 184 4.11 24.84 19.98
C ILE A 184 5.39 24.78 20.84
N ASN A 185 5.38 23.99 21.91
CA ASN A 185 6.57 23.75 22.75
C ASN A 185 7.54 22.69 22.17
N GLY A 186 7.13 22.00 21.10
CA GLY A 186 7.77 20.84 20.46
C GLY A 186 7.99 19.63 21.36
N ASP A 187 7.27 19.54 22.48
CA ASP A 187 7.08 18.31 23.26
C ASP A 187 5.96 17.50 22.61
N TRP A 188 6.33 16.40 21.96
CA TRP A 188 5.39 15.52 21.25
C TRP A 188 4.42 14.78 22.17
N SER A 189 4.68 14.77 23.48
CA SER A 189 3.85 14.10 24.48
C SER A 189 2.76 15.00 25.06
N ASP A 190 2.83 16.30 24.75
CA ASP A 190 1.89 17.31 25.19
C ASP A 190 0.86 17.59 24.09
N ASP A 191 -0.11 16.67 23.94
CA ASP A 191 -1.17 16.77 22.92
C ASP A 191 -2.33 17.67 23.33
N ARG A 192 -2.18 18.45 24.41
CA ARG A 192 -3.25 19.36 24.87
C ARG A 192 -3.54 20.42 23.81
N ARG A 193 -4.82 20.80 23.69
CA ARG A 193 -5.31 21.70 22.63
C ARG A 193 -4.53 23.02 22.58
N GLU A 194 -4.20 23.59 23.72
CA GLU A 194 -3.43 24.83 23.85
C GLU A 194 -2.01 24.73 23.30
N ASN A 195 -1.45 23.52 23.20
CA ASN A 195 -0.11 23.27 22.67
C ASN A 195 -0.12 22.84 21.20
N LEU A 196 -1.28 22.58 20.60
CA LEU A 196 -1.40 22.12 19.20
C LEU A 196 -1.87 23.23 18.27
N ARG A 197 -1.28 23.27 17.08
CA ARG A 197 -1.76 24.10 15.96
C ARG A 197 -1.62 23.38 14.63
N LEU A 198 -2.46 23.75 13.66
CA LEU A 198 -2.38 23.29 12.28
C LEU A 198 -1.56 24.30 11.47
N LEU A 199 -0.55 23.83 10.74
CA LEU A 199 0.31 24.66 9.89
C LEU A 199 0.31 24.13 8.46
N CYS A 200 0.41 25.02 7.47
CA CYS A 200 0.75 24.59 6.11
C CYS A 200 2.21 24.13 6.05
N PRO A 201 2.61 23.33 5.03
CA PRO A 201 3.98 22.82 4.92
C PRO A 201 5.06 23.92 4.95
N ASN A 202 4.75 25.10 4.39
CA ASN A 202 5.69 26.22 4.35
C ASN A 202 5.87 26.89 5.72
N CYS A 203 4.77 27.14 6.45
CA CYS A 203 4.84 27.71 7.80
C CYS A 203 5.43 26.71 8.80
N HIS A 204 5.12 25.42 8.66
CA HIS A 204 5.71 24.41 9.52
C HIS A 204 7.22 24.30 9.33
N ALA A 205 7.71 24.40 8.09
CA ALA A 205 9.14 24.32 7.76
C ALA A 205 10.02 25.39 8.42
N ILE A 206 9.44 26.52 8.82
CA ILE A 206 10.18 27.62 9.46
C ILE A 206 10.00 27.67 10.98
N THR A 207 9.27 26.72 11.58
CA THR A 207 9.14 26.64 13.03
C THR A 207 10.46 26.26 13.69
N SER A 208 10.72 26.75 14.91
CA SER A 208 11.89 26.36 15.70
C SER A 208 11.87 24.88 16.13
N THR A 209 10.70 24.24 16.01
CA THR A 209 10.44 22.84 16.31
C THR A 209 10.54 21.94 15.08
N TRP A 210 10.68 22.50 13.88
CA TRP A 210 10.76 21.75 12.65
C TRP A 210 12.00 20.86 12.60
N CYS A 211 11.80 19.59 12.22
CA CYS A 211 12.86 18.59 12.00
C CYS A 211 13.85 18.33 13.15
N ARG A 212 13.66 18.91 14.36
CA ARG A 212 14.65 19.03 15.46
C ARG A 212 15.92 18.17 15.30
N GLY A 213 16.90 18.74 14.58
CA GLY A 213 18.07 19.37 15.18
C GLY A 213 18.21 20.76 14.53
N GLY A 214 18.30 21.89 15.22
CA GLY A 214 18.60 22.13 16.62
C GLY A 214 18.08 23.48 17.10
N ARG A 215 18.30 23.73 18.40
CA ARG A 215 18.14 25.03 19.02
C ARG A 215 19.03 26.04 18.26
N ARG A 216 18.45 26.93 17.48
CA ARG A 216 19.10 28.20 17.16
C ARG A 216 18.88 29.09 18.38
N ASN A 217 19.81 29.03 19.33
CA ASN A 217 19.95 30.15 20.26
C ASN A 217 20.41 31.37 19.46
N PRO A 218 19.97 32.58 19.86
CA PRO A 218 20.18 33.83 19.11
C PRO A 218 21.65 34.15 18.87
#